data_AF-A0A381QGG1-F1
#
_entry.id   AF-A0A381QGG1-F1
#
_cell.length_a   1.000
_cell.length_b   1.000
_cell.length_c   1.000
_cell.angle_alpha   90.00
_cell.angle_beta   90.00
_cell.angle_gamma   90.00
#
_symmetry.space_group_name_H-M   'P 1'
#
loop_
_entity.id
_entity.type
_entity.pdbx_description
1 polymer ?
#
loop_
_entity_poly.entity_id
_entity_poly.type
_entity_poly.pdbx_seq_one_letter_code
_entity_poly.pdbx_strand_id
1 'polypeptide(L)'
;MRNYFINARATHWLLVVILFAVACYLPYLIFGAFPFNTKVNLPEDKIEDLIKNVGLPDYYNLYSDQATEEDKLLEKEAFDSWEGGKCRFCHSIRKDDRARMAPSLYRILGKPAAVGENFTYSTALIEMRNNGLIWTPETID
;
A
#
# COMPACT_ATOMS: atom_id res chain seq x y z
N MET A 1 16.51 53.15 10.82
CA MET A 1 16.64 51.87 11.55
C MET A 1 15.33 51.07 11.69
N ARG A 2 14.18 51.68 12.00
CA ARG A 2 12.89 50.95 12.16
C ARG A 2 12.49 50.09 10.93
N ASN A 3 12.66 50.60 9.72
CA ASN A 3 12.33 49.86 8.48
C ASN A 3 13.27 48.66 8.24
N TYR A 4 14.54 48.76 8.66
CA TYR A 4 15.50 47.65 8.57
C TYR A 4 15.07 46.47 9.47
N PHE A 5 14.67 46.76 10.72
CA PHE A 5 14.18 45.73 11.64
C PHE A 5 12.86 45.09 11.19
N ILE A 6 11.95 45.85 10.58
CA ILE A 6 10.68 45.32 10.03
C ILE A 6 10.97 44.41 8.83
N ASN A 7 11.85 44.83 7.92
CA ASN A 7 12.23 44.03 6.75
C ASN A 7 12.97 42.76 7.17
N ALA A 8 13.92 42.85 8.10
CA ALA A 8 14.61 41.69 8.63
C ALA A 8 13.64 40.70 9.28
N ARG A 9 12.68 41.19 10.09
CA ARG A 9 11.66 40.34 10.71
C ARG A 9 10.77 39.66 9.67
N ALA A 10 10.33 40.38 8.65
CA ALA A 10 9.53 39.81 7.55
C ALA A 10 10.30 38.71 6.81
N THR A 11 11.58 38.95 6.47
CA THR A 11 12.43 37.96 5.82
C THR A 11 12.64 36.72 6.68
N HIS A 12 12.82 36.86 8.01
CA HIS A 12 12.95 35.72 8.93
C HIS A 12 11.67 34.89 8.96
N TRP A 13 10.51 35.53 9.08
CA TRP A 13 9.23 34.82 9.06
C TRP A 13 8.98 34.12 7.72
N LEU A 14 9.35 34.75 6.60
CA LEU A 14 9.30 34.11 5.29
C LEU A 14 10.18 32.84 5.25
N LEU A 15 11.42 32.92 5.75
CA LEU A 15 12.34 31.78 5.80
C LEU A 15 11.77 30.65 6.68
N VAL A 16 11.20 30.97 7.84
CA VAL A 16 10.56 30.00 8.73
C VAL A 16 9.37 29.33 8.05
N VAL A 17 8.51 30.09 7.36
CA VAL A 17 7.37 29.54 6.62
C VAL A 17 7.83 28.63 5.49
N ILE A 18 8.88 29.01 4.75
CA ILE A 18 9.46 28.17 3.69
C ILE A 18 9.99 26.87 4.30
N LEU A 19 10.77 26.94 5.37
CA LEU A 19 11.32 25.76 6.03
C LEU A 19 10.22 24.84 6.57
N PHE A 20 9.18 25.42 7.17
CA PHE A 20 8.02 24.66 7.65
C PHE A 20 7.26 24.00 6.49
N ALA A 21 6.99 24.73 5.42
CA ALA A 21 6.32 24.19 4.24
C ALA A 21 7.13 23.06 3.60
N VAL A 22 8.45 23.22 3.47
CA VAL A 22 9.35 22.17 2.99
C VAL A 22 9.32 20.97 3.93
N ALA A 23 9.43 21.18 5.25
CA ALA A 23 9.39 20.09 6.24
C ALA A 23 8.07 19.31 6.22
N CYS A 24 6.94 20.01 6.03
CA CYS A 24 5.63 19.37 5.88
C CYS A 24 5.49 18.63 4.54
N TYR A 25 6.13 19.10 3.48
CA TYR A 25 6.00 18.52 2.14
C TYR A 25 6.99 17.39 1.85
N LEU A 26 8.19 17.43 2.45
CA LEU A 26 9.27 16.48 2.22
C LEU A 26 8.86 15.00 2.43
N PRO A 27 8.06 14.63 3.44
CA PRO A 27 7.61 13.25 3.60
C PRO A 27 6.84 12.71 2.40
N TYR A 28 6.08 13.55 1.69
CA TYR A 28 5.36 13.14 0.48
C TYR A 28 6.32 12.88 -0.69
N LEU A 29 7.39 13.68 -0.80
CA LEU A 29 8.41 13.49 -1.85
C LEU A 29 9.31 12.28 -1.58
N ILE A 30 9.69 12.06 -0.33
CA ILE A 30 10.60 10.97 0.06
C ILE A 30 9.86 9.63 0.11
N PHE A 31 8.69 9.59 0.74
CA PHE A 31 7.97 8.33 0.98
C PHE A 31 6.85 8.07 -0.03
N GLY A 32 6.49 9.04 -0.88
CA GLY A 32 5.41 8.86 -1.86
C GLY A 32 4.02 8.68 -1.24
N ALA A 33 3.86 8.96 0.05
CA ALA A 33 2.62 8.78 0.82
C ALA A 33 1.63 9.92 0.56
N PHE A 34 1.35 10.21 -0.72
CA PHE A 34 0.45 11.28 -1.10
C PHE A 34 -0.97 11.01 -0.57
N PRO A 35 -1.65 12.01 0.01
CA PRO A 35 -3.01 11.84 0.54
C PRO A 35 -4.04 11.54 -0.55
N PHE A 36 -3.71 11.77 -1.82
CA PHE A 36 -4.54 11.53 -2.99
C PHE A 36 -3.70 10.79 -4.05
N ASN A 37 -3.49 9.49 -3.87
CA ASN A 37 -2.91 8.67 -4.91
C ASN A 37 -4.05 8.13 -5.79
N THR A 38 -4.01 8.41 -7.09
CA THR A 38 -4.97 7.90 -8.10
C THR A 38 -4.29 6.97 -9.10
N LYS A 39 -3.10 6.47 -8.75
CA LYS A 39 -2.29 5.65 -9.66
C LYS A 39 -2.94 4.29 -9.88
N VAL A 40 -3.27 4.01 -11.13
CA VAL A 40 -3.60 2.68 -11.62
C VAL A 40 -2.33 2.09 -12.23
N ASN A 41 -1.79 1.03 -11.63
CA ASN A 41 -0.54 0.41 -12.09
C ASN A 41 -0.75 -0.56 -13.26
N LEU A 42 -1.96 -1.11 -13.37
CA LEU A 42 -2.38 -1.94 -14.48
C LEU A 42 -3.92 -1.88 -14.56
N PRO A 43 -4.51 -1.60 -15.74
CA PRO A 43 -5.96 -1.70 -15.93
C PRO A 43 -6.49 -3.11 -15.70
N GLU A 44 -7.75 -3.25 -15.27
CA GLU A 44 -8.35 -4.55 -14.93
C GLU A 44 -8.33 -5.55 -16.10
N ASP A 45 -8.59 -5.11 -17.33
CA ASP A 45 -8.54 -5.95 -18.53
C ASP A 45 -7.14 -6.57 -18.73
N LYS A 46 -6.10 -5.81 -18.40
CA LYS A 46 -4.71 -6.27 -18.47
C LYS A 46 -4.34 -7.19 -17.31
N ILE A 47 -4.94 -7.01 -16.14
CA ILE A 47 -4.79 -7.93 -15.02
C ILE A 47 -5.42 -9.28 -15.40
N GLU A 48 -6.63 -9.27 -15.95
CA GLU A 48 -7.33 -10.47 -16.42
C GLU A 48 -6.53 -11.22 -17.48
N ASP A 49 -5.95 -10.51 -18.46
CA ASP A 49 -5.09 -11.09 -19.49
C ASP A 49 -3.88 -11.86 -18.90
N LEU A 50 -3.29 -11.36 -17.81
CA LEU A 50 -2.14 -12.00 -17.14
C LEU A 50 -2.52 -13.30 -16.42
N ILE A 51 -3.75 -13.42 -15.91
CA ILE A 51 -4.18 -14.57 -15.10
C ILE A 51 -4.98 -15.62 -15.90
N LYS A 52 -5.54 -15.24 -17.05
CA LYS A 52 -6.48 -16.07 -17.84
C LYS A 52 -6.01 -17.49 -18.12
N ASN A 53 -4.72 -17.69 -18.39
CA ASN A 53 -4.17 -19.00 -18.78
C ASN A 53 -3.34 -19.67 -17.69
N VAL A 54 -3.33 -19.11 -16.47
CA VAL A 54 -2.50 -19.62 -15.36
C VAL A 54 -3.19 -20.80 -14.66
N GLY A 55 -4.53 -20.90 -14.75
CA GLY A 55 -5.29 -22.01 -14.17
C GLY A 55 -5.33 -21.99 -12.64
N LEU A 56 -5.35 -20.80 -12.04
CA LEU A 56 -5.38 -20.63 -10.59
C LEU A 56 -6.75 -21.05 -10.03
N PRO A 57 -6.79 -21.72 -8.86
CA PRO A 57 -8.04 -21.92 -8.15
C PRO A 57 -8.58 -20.58 -7.63
N ASP A 58 -9.89 -20.50 -7.44
CA ASP A 58 -10.48 -19.36 -6.72
C ASP A 58 -10.22 -19.51 -5.23
N TYR A 59 -9.10 -18.97 -4.76
CA TYR A 59 -8.66 -19.03 -3.37
C TYR A 59 -9.71 -18.56 -2.35
N TYR A 60 -10.70 -17.77 -2.77
CA TYR A 60 -11.74 -17.23 -1.90
C TYR A 60 -13.05 -18.03 -1.93
N ASN A 61 -13.15 -19.02 -2.81
CA ASN A 61 -14.26 -19.98 -2.87
C ASN A 61 -13.80 -21.42 -2.55
N LEU A 62 -12.52 -21.62 -2.18
CA LEU A 62 -11.97 -22.93 -1.79
C LEU A 62 -12.48 -23.41 -0.42
N TYR A 63 -12.84 -22.48 0.47
CA TYR A 63 -13.25 -22.76 1.84
C TYR A 63 -14.65 -22.21 2.08
N SER A 64 -15.42 -22.84 2.97
CA SER A 64 -16.77 -22.36 3.30
C SER A 64 -16.72 -21.00 3.97
N ASP A 65 -17.66 -20.12 3.62
CA ASP A 65 -17.83 -18.78 4.22
C ASP A 65 -18.06 -18.81 5.75
N GLN A 66 -18.31 -19.98 6.33
CA GLN A 66 -18.45 -20.19 7.76
C GLN A 66 -17.11 -20.57 8.37
N ALA A 67 -16.38 -19.57 8.86
CA ALA A 67 -15.27 -19.80 9.77
C ALA A 67 -15.78 -20.53 11.02
N THR A 68 -15.17 -21.65 11.37
CA THR A 68 -15.41 -22.34 12.64
C THR A 68 -14.95 -21.46 13.80
N GLU A 69 -15.37 -21.78 15.03
CA GLU A 69 -14.86 -21.05 16.20
C GLU A 69 -13.34 -21.23 16.36
N GLU A 70 -12.80 -22.36 15.91
CA GLU A 70 -11.36 -22.64 15.86
C GLU A 70 -10.67 -21.74 14.83
N ASP A 71 -11.22 -21.60 13.62
CA ASP A 71 -10.68 -20.70 12.58
C ASP A 71 -10.68 -19.25 13.06
N LYS A 72 -11.75 -18.81 13.73
CA LYS A 72 -11.83 -17.45 14.30
C LYS A 72 -10.80 -17.24 15.41
N LEU A 73 -10.54 -18.28 16.23
CA LEU A 73 -9.51 -18.22 17.26
C LEU A 73 -8.12 -18.14 16.63
N LEU A 74 -7.84 -18.96 15.62
CA LEU A 74 -6.58 -18.91 14.85
C LEU A 74 -6.39 -17.56 14.17
N GLU A 75 -7.44 -17.00 13.56
CA GLU A 75 -7.41 -15.67 12.96
C GLU A 75 -7.09 -14.62 14.03
N LYS A 76 -7.79 -14.67 15.18
CA LYS A 76 -7.54 -13.78 16.32
C LYS A 76 -6.10 -13.91 16.83
N GLU A 77 -5.58 -15.11 17.01
CA GLU A 77 -4.21 -15.35 17.48
C GLU A 77 -3.16 -14.89 16.46
N ALA A 78 -3.41 -15.12 15.16
CA ALA A 78 -2.55 -14.63 14.10
C ALA A 78 -2.47 -13.10 14.12
N PHE A 79 -3.59 -12.41 14.37
CA PHE A 79 -3.62 -10.94 14.44
C PHE A 79 -3.18 -10.33 15.76
N ASP A 80 -3.43 -11.00 16.88
CA ASP A 80 -3.06 -10.54 18.22
C ASP A 80 -1.57 -10.79 18.51
N SER A 81 -0.98 -11.80 17.86
CA SER A 81 0.44 -12.10 17.96
C SER A 81 1.29 -11.20 17.05
N TRP A 82 2.60 -11.14 17.36
CA TRP A 82 3.57 -10.35 16.60
C TRP A 82 3.70 -10.80 15.13
N GLU A 83 3.43 -12.07 14.84
CA GLU A 83 3.61 -12.63 13.49
C GLU A 83 2.65 -12.00 12.47
N GLY A 84 1.34 -11.95 12.72
CA GLY A 84 0.42 -11.19 11.84
C GLY A 84 0.41 -9.68 12.11
N GLY A 85 0.80 -9.26 13.33
CA GLY A 85 0.94 -7.85 13.69
C GLY A 85 1.95 -7.08 12.80
N LYS A 86 3.03 -7.75 12.39
CA LYS A 86 4.04 -7.21 11.45
C LYS A 86 3.43 -6.72 10.14
N CYS A 87 2.52 -7.51 9.55
CA CYS A 87 1.87 -7.19 8.28
C CYS A 87 0.87 -6.03 8.44
N ARG A 88 0.06 -6.07 9.50
CA ARG A 88 -0.98 -5.06 9.78
C ARG A 88 -0.40 -3.66 10.04
N PHE A 89 0.84 -3.56 10.49
CA PHE A 89 1.50 -2.27 10.67
C PHE A 89 1.60 -1.50 9.34
N CYS A 90 1.99 -2.19 8.27
CA CYS A 90 2.20 -1.58 6.96
C CYS A 90 0.97 -1.64 6.05
N HIS A 91 0.18 -2.72 6.13
CA HIS A 91 -0.87 -3.03 5.16
C HIS A 91 -2.28 -2.89 5.75
N SER A 92 -3.23 -2.52 4.90
CA SER A 92 -4.67 -2.72 5.15
C SER A 92 -5.10 -4.10 4.64
N ILE A 93 -6.12 -4.69 5.27
CA ILE A 93 -6.63 -6.03 4.92
C ILE A 93 -8.14 -6.06 4.74
N ARG A 94 -8.84 -4.98 5.10
CA ARG A 94 -10.30 -4.90 5.00
C ARG A 94 -10.68 -4.39 3.62
N LYS A 95 -11.86 -4.80 3.16
CA LYS A 95 -12.48 -4.25 1.97
C LYS A 95 -12.58 -2.72 2.11
N ASP A 96 -12.20 -2.01 1.04
CA ASP A 96 -12.27 -0.55 0.92
C ASP A 96 -11.43 0.25 1.96
N ASP A 97 -10.55 -0.40 2.72
CA ASP A 97 -9.61 0.30 3.62
C ASP A 97 -8.42 0.84 2.82
N ARG A 98 -8.10 2.12 3.04
CA ARG A 98 -7.06 2.82 2.29
C ARG A 98 -5.69 2.16 2.48
N ALA A 99 -4.85 2.24 1.45
CA ALA A 99 -3.43 1.93 1.58
C ALA A 99 -2.79 2.80 2.68
N ARG A 100 -1.80 2.25 3.39
CA ARG A 100 -1.07 2.95 4.46
C ARG A 100 0.36 3.23 3.98
N MET A 101 1.36 2.72 4.70
CA MET A 101 2.74 2.70 4.24
C MET A 101 2.93 1.71 3.07
N ALA A 102 2.06 0.70 2.98
CA ALA A 102 2.08 -0.33 1.96
C ALA A 102 0.66 -0.55 1.38
N PRO A 103 0.51 -1.23 0.22
CA PRO A 103 -0.78 -1.38 -0.46
C PRO A 103 -1.74 -2.26 0.34
N SER A 104 -3.02 -2.24 0.00
CA SER A 104 -3.97 -3.20 0.58
C SER A 104 -3.63 -4.63 0.19
N LEU A 105 -3.72 -5.54 1.16
CA LEU A 105 -3.66 -6.99 0.95
C LEU A 105 -5.07 -7.61 0.84
N TYR A 106 -6.12 -6.78 0.79
CA TYR A 106 -7.47 -7.29 0.62
C TYR A 106 -7.59 -8.09 -0.68
N ARG A 107 -7.95 -9.36 -0.52
CA ARG A 107 -8.03 -10.35 -1.60
C ARG A 107 -6.77 -10.40 -2.49
N ILE A 108 -5.57 -10.47 -1.88
CA ILE A 108 -4.30 -10.44 -2.62
C ILE A 108 -3.98 -11.74 -3.40
N LEU A 109 -4.47 -12.88 -2.92
CA LEU A 109 -4.16 -14.18 -3.53
C LEU A 109 -4.81 -14.29 -4.92
N GLY A 110 -4.04 -14.84 -5.87
CA GLY A 110 -4.39 -14.92 -7.28
C GLY A 110 -4.12 -13.64 -8.09
N LYS A 111 -3.74 -12.53 -7.45
CA LYS A 111 -3.43 -11.28 -8.16
C LYS A 111 -1.97 -11.26 -8.65
N PRO A 112 -1.69 -10.72 -9.85
CA PRO A 112 -0.33 -10.38 -10.26
C PRO A 112 0.32 -9.38 -9.28
N ALA A 113 1.64 -9.41 -9.16
CA ALA A 113 2.34 -8.46 -8.29
C ALA A 113 2.15 -7.00 -8.74
N ALA A 114 2.24 -6.03 -7.81
CA ALA A 114 2.21 -4.59 -8.14
C ALA A 114 0.98 -4.07 -8.94
N VAL A 115 -0.21 -4.64 -8.72
CA VAL A 115 -1.44 -4.21 -9.41
C VAL A 115 -2.44 -3.45 -8.53
N GLY A 116 -2.14 -3.25 -7.25
CA GLY A 116 -3.02 -2.49 -6.35
C GLY A 116 -3.26 -1.06 -6.85
N GLU A 117 -4.51 -0.61 -6.71
CA GLU A 117 -4.88 0.77 -7.02
C GLU A 117 -4.33 1.74 -5.98
N ASN A 118 -4.15 2.99 -6.38
CA ASN A 118 -3.84 4.11 -5.51
C ASN A 118 -2.56 3.89 -4.68
N PHE A 119 -1.61 3.12 -5.22
CA PHE A 119 -0.33 2.83 -4.60
C PHE A 119 0.82 2.93 -5.61
N THR A 120 1.97 3.45 -5.18
CA THR A 120 3.16 3.55 -6.03
C THR A 120 4.11 2.40 -5.71
N TYR A 121 4.23 1.45 -6.63
CA TYR A 121 5.17 0.34 -6.51
C TYR A 121 6.57 0.68 -7.03
N SER A 122 7.57 -0.06 -6.55
CA SER A 122 8.93 0.00 -7.06
C SER A 122 9.01 -0.57 -8.47
N THR A 123 9.98 -0.08 -9.26
CA THR A 123 10.25 -0.63 -10.60
C THR A 123 10.57 -2.12 -10.54
N ALA A 124 11.30 -2.57 -9.52
CA ALA A 124 11.66 -3.97 -9.34
C ALA A 124 10.43 -4.89 -9.19
N LEU A 125 9.45 -4.52 -8.35
CA LEU A 125 8.25 -5.36 -8.18
C LEU A 125 7.37 -5.35 -9.43
N ILE A 126 7.31 -4.23 -10.15
CA ILE A 126 6.65 -4.12 -11.45
C ILE A 126 7.33 -5.04 -12.48
N GLU A 127 8.66 -5.13 -12.47
CA GLU A 127 9.39 -6.04 -13.34
C GLU A 127 9.16 -7.51 -12.97
N MET A 128 9.11 -7.85 -11.68
CA MET A 128 8.73 -9.20 -11.23
C MET A 128 7.33 -9.59 -11.72
N ARG A 129 6.35 -8.67 -11.69
CA ARG A 129 5.04 -8.88 -12.32
C ARG A 129 5.17 -9.17 -13.82
N ASN A 130 5.96 -8.37 -14.54
CA ASN A 130 6.17 -8.56 -15.98
C ASN A 130 6.84 -9.90 -16.29
N ASN A 131 7.64 -10.43 -15.34
CA ASN A 131 8.25 -11.76 -15.39
C ASN A 131 7.32 -12.89 -14.91
N GLY A 132 6.04 -12.59 -14.62
CA GLY A 132 5.01 -13.57 -14.28
C GLY A 132 4.78 -13.79 -12.79
N LEU A 133 5.27 -12.93 -11.89
CA LEU A 133 4.97 -13.07 -10.46
C LEU A 133 3.49 -12.84 -10.19
N ILE A 134 2.85 -13.86 -9.61
CA ILE A 134 1.47 -13.88 -9.14
C ILE A 134 1.50 -14.31 -7.68
N TRP A 135 0.73 -13.65 -6.82
CA TRP A 135 0.63 -13.99 -5.41
C TRP A 135 -0.22 -15.24 -5.19
N THR A 136 0.42 -16.39 -5.14
CA THR A 136 -0.14 -17.66 -4.63
C THR A 136 0.38 -17.93 -3.21
N PRO A 137 -0.22 -18.87 -2.44
CA PRO A 137 0.31 -19.29 -1.15
C PRO A 137 1.80 -19.68 -1.17
N GLU A 138 2.28 -20.23 -2.29
CA GLU A 138 3.68 -20.67 -2.45
C GLU A 138 4.65 -19.52 -2.74
N THR A 139 4.15 -18.40 -3.28
CA THR A 139 4.97 -17.26 -3.71
C THR A 139 4.93 -16.08 -2.74
N ILE A 140 4.00 -16.08 -1.80
CA ILE A 140 3.81 -15.03 -0.81
C ILE A 140 4.60 -15.27 0.49
N ASP A 141 5.12 -16.49 0.65
CA ASP A 141 5.92 -16.95 1.80
C ASP A 141 7.35 -16.37 1.81
#